data_AF-A0A2N1U4L7-F1
#
_entry.id   AF-A0A2N1U4L7-F1
#
_cell.length_a   1.000
_cell.length_b   1.000
_cell.length_c   1.000
_cell.angle_alpha   90.00
_cell.angle_beta   90.00
_cell.angle_gamma   90.00
#
_symmetry.space_group_name_H-M   'P 1'
#
loop_
_entity.id
_entity.type
_entity.pdbx_description
1 polymer ?
#
loop_
_entity_poly.entity_id
_entity_poly.type
_entity_poly.pdbx_seq_one_letter_code
_entity_poly.pdbx_strand_id
1 'polypeptide(L)'
;MKFVRIALCIALIVTTVAVSAAAPSLNIVQKNIKAAGSLWVNDPVKAQSMLREAFAAAIAWTKDEYKPSVREQAFYNAITCFSPELVEEVALAADTYVTLFPRGRYLKKVNLYRAMAEYSRGNYESVAVALDAAARARGSVSYNEQTQAMSGYVLTGHHRSAERFIEGQRLQKPSTALRKDLRRFHSGNRMIDGLLKRVAAGQISGSKAADLLDSAIDTAYFAKRAPEAALTAIALKDTQAPYYNPVRTEWLSLNRVVKHATSPQMRLKKLTEFVTSFPEASSPELYKALLDLRYLYLLEFRDQTAAAEMLVQMKSLPGFEQLARIEDIVSSFNQRSLLSVEGQKALEELLSLSHLFPYDNGHLPVISLEYIHFLTMLADMIHGQNSKIRNVKVSGWNGLPAEILYQTAVGAKEKAYQSYLQIKDGLTPQVSRMVEDLMFPLYLPSIAKDRMFLAGLLAVPTLPDLGTDLLIDAISDQPRMRKAEHGFAVLSDVYNRHLAYSEAQAVWKILSDNYPDSVWLK
;
A
#
# COMPACT_ATOMS: atom_id res chain seq x y z
N MET A 1 15.98 -63.25 45.63
CA MET A 1 15.81 -61.91 45.02
C MET A 1 15.67 -61.86 43.49
N LYS A 2 16.05 -62.89 42.71
CA LYS A 2 15.84 -62.90 41.24
C LYS A 2 14.38 -63.13 40.81
N PHE A 3 13.65 -64.01 41.50
CA PHE A 3 12.24 -64.31 41.18
C PHE A 3 11.28 -63.16 41.49
N VAL A 4 11.53 -62.37 42.54
CA VAL A 4 10.72 -61.19 42.88
C VAL A 4 10.91 -60.08 41.84
N ARG A 5 12.11 -59.90 41.28
CA ARG A 5 12.37 -58.93 40.20
C ARG A 5 11.74 -59.35 38.87
N ILE A 6 11.73 -60.65 38.55
CA ILE A 6 11.07 -61.17 37.35
C ILE A 6 9.55 -61.05 37.48
N ALA A 7 8.97 -61.34 38.65
CA ALA A 7 7.56 -61.12 38.92
C ALA A 7 7.17 -59.63 38.89
N LEU A 8 8.02 -58.73 39.40
CA LEU A 8 7.79 -57.28 39.31
C LEU A 8 7.89 -56.76 37.87
N CYS A 9 8.83 -57.28 37.07
CA CYS A 9 8.94 -56.93 35.64
C CYS A 9 7.77 -57.49 34.82
N ILE A 10 7.29 -58.69 35.10
CA ILE A 10 6.09 -59.24 34.44
C ILE A 10 4.84 -58.48 34.88
N ALA A 11 4.72 -58.10 36.15
CA ALA A 11 3.62 -57.24 36.63
C ALA A 11 3.69 -55.81 36.05
N LEU A 12 4.89 -55.25 35.84
CA LEU A 12 5.09 -53.97 35.14
C LEU A 12 4.81 -54.10 33.64
N ILE A 13 5.10 -55.24 33.01
CA ILE A 13 4.74 -55.51 31.62
C ILE A 13 3.22 -55.72 31.49
N VAL A 14 2.57 -56.41 32.41
CA VAL A 14 1.10 -56.61 32.39
C VAL A 14 0.35 -55.31 32.71
N THR A 15 0.87 -54.44 33.59
CA THR A 15 0.28 -53.11 33.85
C THR A 15 0.58 -52.10 32.73
N THR A 16 1.73 -52.19 32.05
CA THR A 16 1.98 -51.36 30.85
C THR A 16 1.20 -51.86 29.63
N VAL A 17 0.96 -53.16 29.49
CA VAL A 17 0.10 -53.72 28.43
C VAL A 17 -1.38 -53.42 28.67
N ALA A 18 -1.83 -53.30 29.92
CA ALA A 18 -3.17 -52.79 30.23
C ALA A 18 -3.37 -51.31 29.83
N VAL A 19 -2.32 -50.48 29.86
CA VAL A 19 -2.35 -49.09 29.35
C VAL A 19 -2.08 -49.01 27.84
N SER A 20 -1.70 -50.12 27.21
CA SER A 20 -1.51 -50.24 25.76
C SER A 20 -2.78 -50.70 25.03
N ALA A 21 -3.88 -50.95 25.75
CA ALA A 21 -5.15 -51.43 25.23
C ALA A 21 -6.14 -50.29 24.80
N ALA A 22 -5.64 -49.12 24.40
CA ALA A 22 -6.46 -47.94 24.08
C ALA A 22 -6.47 -47.56 22.59
N ALA A 23 -6.65 -48.54 21.70
CA ALA A 23 -6.86 -48.34 20.25
C ALA A 23 -8.04 -49.11 19.61
N PRO A 24 -8.65 -50.15 20.21
CA PRO A 24 -9.83 -50.81 19.61
C PRO A 24 -11.07 -49.91 19.58
N SER A 25 -11.32 -49.12 20.63
CA SER A 25 -12.51 -48.28 20.80
C SER A 25 -12.59 -47.12 19.79
N LEU A 26 -11.49 -46.40 19.56
CA LEU A 26 -11.44 -45.30 18.58
C LEU A 26 -11.58 -45.80 17.14
N ASN A 27 -11.08 -47.00 16.84
CA ASN A 27 -11.30 -47.65 15.54
C ASN A 27 -12.76 -48.06 15.34
N ILE A 28 -13.44 -48.50 16.40
CA ILE A 28 -14.89 -48.77 16.39
C ILE A 28 -15.68 -47.48 16.15
N VAL A 29 -15.34 -46.39 16.84
CA VAL A 29 -15.93 -45.06 16.60
C VAL A 29 -15.78 -44.66 15.13
N GLN A 30 -14.57 -44.78 14.57
CA GLN A 30 -14.32 -44.43 13.16
C GLN A 30 -15.09 -45.33 12.18
N LYS A 31 -15.29 -46.61 12.51
CA LYS A 31 -16.10 -47.54 11.72
C LYS A 31 -17.59 -47.16 11.76
N ASN A 32 -18.09 -46.75 12.92
CA ASN A 32 -19.47 -46.29 13.11
C ASN A 32 -19.74 -44.98 12.34
N ILE A 33 -18.80 -44.04 12.35
CA ILE A 33 -18.90 -42.79 11.56
C ILE A 33 -19.00 -43.11 10.06
N LYS A 34 -18.16 -44.02 9.55
CA LYS A 34 -18.22 -44.45 8.14
C LYS A 34 -19.54 -45.15 7.81
N ALA A 35 -20.03 -46.03 8.69
CA ALA A 35 -21.29 -46.73 8.50
C ALA A 35 -22.48 -45.75 8.48
N ALA A 36 -22.51 -44.79 9.41
CA ALA A 36 -23.52 -43.74 9.45
C ALA A 36 -23.53 -42.90 8.16
N GLY A 37 -22.35 -42.53 7.63
CA GLY A 37 -22.24 -41.82 6.36
C GLY A 37 -22.83 -42.58 5.17
N SER A 38 -22.72 -43.92 5.14
CA SER A 38 -23.33 -44.75 4.09
C SER A 38 -24.85 -44.94 4.25
N LEU A 39 -25.35 -44.87 5.48
CA LEU A 39 -26.77 -45.02 5.82
C LEU A 39 -27.57 -43.72 5.64
N TRP A 40 -26.90 -42.57 5.66
CA TRP A 40 -27.54 -41.25 5.68
C TRP A 40 -28.60 -41.03 4.59
N VAL A 41 -28.38 -41.53 3.38
CA VAL A 41 -29.30 -41.36 2.23
C VAL A 41 -30.55 -42.22 2.36
N ASN A 42 -30.44 -43.40 2.99
CA ASN A 42 -31.52 -44.39 3.05
C ASN A 42 -32.30 -44.32 4.37
N ASP A 43 -31.63 -44.00 5.48
CA ASP A 43 -32.21 -43.90 6.82
C ASP A 43 -31.48 -42.83 7.65
N PRO A 44 -31.90 -41.55 7.51
CA PRO A 44 -31.23 -40.43 8.17
C PRO A 44 -31.40 -40.45 9.69
N VAL A 45 -32.51 -40.97 10.21
CA VAL A 45 -32.78 -41.02 11.66
C VAL A 45 -31.82 -41.98 12.35
N LYS A 46 -31.62 -43.16 11.76
CA LYS A 46 -30.67 -44.14 12.29
C LYS A 46 -29.22 -43.72 12.11
N ALA A 47 -28.90 -43.06 11.00
CA ALA A 47 -27.56 -42.50 10.80
C ALA A 47 -27.27 -41.39 11.85
N GLN A 48 -28.26 -40.56 12.16
CA GLN A 48 -28.16 -39.52 13.18
C GLN A 48 -27.89 -40.09 14.58
N SER A 49 -28.64 -41.11 15.00
CA SER A 49 -28.44 -41.74 16.32
C SER A 49 -27.04 -42.34 16.45
N MET A 50 -26.56 -43.01 15.39
CA MET A 50 -25.21 -43.57 15.35
C MET A 50 -24.11 -42.50 15.46
N LEU A 51 -24.31 -41.31 14.89
CA LEU A 51 -23.36 -40.20 15.02
C LEU A 51 -23.36 -39.61 16.43
N ARG A 52 -24.51 -39.49 17.11
CA ARG A 52 -24.55 -39.05 18.53
C ARG A 52 -23.80 -40.01 19.45
N GLU A 53 -24.03 -41.31 19.29
CA GLU A 53 -23.34 -42.33 20.08
C GLU A 53 -21.83 -42.33 19.81
N ALA A 54 -21.42 -42.20 18.54
CA ALA A 54 -20.03 -42.08 18.15
C ALA A 54 -19.37 -40.81 18.71
N PHE A 55 -20.09 -39.69 18.73
CA PHE A 55 -19.62 -38.43 19.31
C PHE A 55 -19.38 -38.54 20.81
N ALA A 56 -20.37 -39.03 21.56
CA ALA A 56 -20.25 -39.23 23.01
C ALA A 56 -19.11 -40.19 23.35
N ALA A 57 -18.98 -41.28 22.58
CA ALA A 57 -17.88 -42.22 22.73
C ALA A 57 -16.52 -41.59 22.42
N ALA A 58 -16.42 -40.70 21.42
CA ALA A 58 -15.18 -40.00 21.08
C ALA A 58 -14.77 -38.98 22.15
N ILE A 59 -15.70 -38.17 22.65
CA ILE A 59 -15.43 -37.16 23.69
C ILE A 59 -14.94 -37.79 25.00
N ALA A 60 -15.38 -39.01 25.33
CA ALA A 60 -14.89 -39.70 26.53
C ALA A 60 -13.35 -39.87 26.56
N TRP A 61 -12.70 -39.89 25.38
CA TRP A 61 -11.24 -40.04 25.23
C TRP A 61 -10.47 -38.71 25.15
N THR A 62 -11.13 -37.55 25.32
CA THR A 62 -10.45 -36.24 25.24
C THR A 62 -9.91 -35.73 26.58
N LYS A 63 -10.23 -36.43 27.69
CA LYS A 63 -9.78 -36.11 29.05
C LYS A 63 -8.26 -36.05 29.17
N ASP A 64 -7.77 -35.23 30.09
CA ASP A 64 -6.32 -34.97 30.29
C ASP A 64 -5.51 -36.21 30.69
N GLU A 65 -6.16 -37.23 31.22
CA GLU A 65 -5.56 -38.51 31.63
C GLU A 65 -5.01 -39.33 30.45
N TYR A 66 -5.46 -39.05 29.23
CA TYR A 66 -5.03 -39.77 28.02
C TYR A 66 -3.83 -39.11 27.35
N LYS A 67 -3.02 -39.91 26.63
CA LYS A 67 -1.86 -39.42 25.87
C LYS A 67 -2.32 -38.36 24.83
N PRO A 68 -1.53 -37.29 24.61
CA PRO A 68 -1.88 -36.22 23.67
C PRO A 68 -2.27 -36.72 22.26
N SER A 69 -1.60 -37.75 21.73
CA SER A 69 -1.91 -38.32 20.41
C SER A 69 -3.28 -39.02 20.36
N VAL A 70 -3.69 -39.66 21.45
CA VAL A 70 -5.00 -40.32 21.58
C VAL A 70 -6.09 -39.27 21.71
N ARG A 71 -5.85 -38.23 22.53
CA ARG A 71 -6.75 -37.08 22.69
C ARG A 71 -6.97 -36.36 21.37
N GLU A 72 -5.89 -36.11 20.63
CA GLU A 72 -5.94 -35.45 19.33
C GLU A 72 -6.79 -36.26 18.33
N GLN A 73 -6.62 -37.58 18.29
CA GLN A 73 -7.42 -38.46 17.43
C GLN A 73 -8.88 -38.56 17.89
N ALA A 74 -9.13 -38.54 19.21
CA ALA A 74 -10.45 -38.54 19.79
C ALA A 74 -11.24 -37.26 19.44
N PHE A 75 -10.61 -36.09 19.57
CA PHE A 75 -11.21 -34.83 19.13
C PHE A 75 -11.50 -34.84 17.62
N TYR A 76 -10.55 -35.31 16.80
CA TYR A 76 -10.79 -35.41 15.36
C TYR A 76 -11.99 -36.31 15.04
N ASN A 77 -12.09 -37.49 15.67
CA ASN A 77 -13.22 -38.39 15.47
C ASN A 77 -14.55 -37.76 15.93
N ALA A 78 -14.57 -37.07 17.07
CA ALA A 78 -15.74 -36.33 17.54
C ALA A 78 -16.18 -35.28 16.51
N ILE A 79 -15.24 -34.47 16.01
CA ILE A 79 -15.51 -33.41 15.02
C ILE A 79 -16.04 -33.99 13.70
N THR A 80 -15.57 -35.17 13.28
CA THR A 80 -16.08 -35.85 12.07
C THR A 80 -17.50 -36.42 12.22
N CYS A 81 -18.09 -36.41 13.42
CA CYS A 81 -19.49 -36.80 13.65
C CYS A 81 -20.50 -35.69 13.28
N PHE A 82 -20.07 -34.69 12.49
CA PHE A 82 -20.87 -33.55 12.08
C PHE A 82 -22.23 -33.95 11.50
N SER A 83 -23.29 -33.40 12.10
CA SER A 83 -24.68 -33.66 11.75
C SER A 83 -25.59 -32.52 12.24
N PRO A 84 -26.84 -32.40 11.75
CA PRO A 84 -27.71 -31.25 12.04
C PRO A 84 -27.96 -30.98 13.54
N GLU A 85 -27.95 -32.02 14.38
CA GLU A 85 -28.18 -31.84 15.83
C GLU A 85 -26.90 -31.71 16.64
N LEU A 86 -25.73 -31.98 16.06
CA LEU A 86 -24.42 -31.92 16.73
C LEU A 86 -23.61 -30.69 16.32
N VAL A 87 -24.24 -29.71 15.66
CA VAL A 87 -23.56 -28.51 15.13
C VAL A 87 -22.86 -27.76 16.25
N GLU A 88 -23.53 -27.56 17.38
CA GLU A 88 -23.02 -26.80 18.51
C GLU A 88 -21.82 -27.49 19.18
N GLU A 89 -21.96 -28.79 19.41
CA GLU A 89 -20.98 -29.63 20.08
C GLU A 89 -19.73 -29.85 19.23
N VAL A 90 -19.90 -30.00 17.90
CA VAL A 90 -18.79 -30.13 16.96
C VAL A 90 -18.00 -28.83 16.85
N ALA A 91 -18.68 -27.67 16.83
CA ALA A 91 -17.97 -26.40 16.80
C ALA A 91 -17.17 -26.15 18.09
N LEU A 92 -17.76 -26.43 19.26
CA LEU A 92 -17.05 -26.34 20.54
C LEU A 92 -15.85 -27.29 20.58
N ALA A 93 -16.03 -28.54 20.12
CA ALA A 93 -14.93 -29.50 20.03
C ALA A 93 -13.81 -29.04 19.08
N ALA A 94 -14.17 -28.40 17.96
CA ALA A 94 -13.21 -27.85 17.01
C ALA A 94 -12.43 -26.66 17.57
N ASP A 95 -13.08 -25.72 18.26
CA ASP A 95 -12.42 -24.60 18.94
C ASP A 95 -11.45 -25.11 20.03
N THR A 96 -11.89 -26.10 20.80
CA THR A 96 -11.07 -26.75 21.83
C THR A 96 -9.88 -27.47 21.20
N TYR A 97 -10.05 -28.12 20.04
CA TYR A 97 -8.94 -28.74 19.33
C TYR A 97 -7.90 -27.72 18.85
N VAL A 98 -8.34 -26.60 18.25
CA VAL A 98 -7.43 -25.58 17.70
C VAL A 98 -6.58 -24.93 18.80
N THR A 99 -7.17 -24.72 19.98
CA THR A 99 -6.47 -24.17 21.15
C THR A 99 -5.48 -25.16 21.76
N LEU A 100 -5.85 -26.43 21.91
CA LEU A 100 -5.00 -27.46 22.52
C LEU A 100 -3.92 -28.00 21.55
N PHE A 101 -4.19 -28.06 20.26
CA PHE A 101 -3.33 -28.67 19.24
C PHE A 101 -3.10 -27.73 18.04
N PRO A 102 -2.47 -26.56 18.22
CA PRO A 102 -2.27 -25.57 17.15
C PRO A 102 -1.35 -26.04 16.01
N ARG A 103 -0.61 -27.15 16.21
CA ARG A 103 0.20 -27.83 15.19
C ARG A 103 -0.22 -29.29 14.97
N GLY A 104 -1.48 -29.61 15.28
CA GLY A 104 -2.03 -30.95 15.18
C GLY A 104 -2.02 -31.49 13.75
N ARG A 105 -1.91 -32.82 13.64
CA ARG A 105 -1.96 -33.58 12.39
C ARG A 105 -3.27 -33.39 11.63
N TYR A 106 -4.38 -33.19 12.33
CA TYR A 106 -5.72 -33.06 11.73
C TYR A 106 -6.22 -31.62 11.61
N LEU A 107 -5.39 -30.63 11.95
CA LEU A 107 -5.75 -29.21 12.00
C LEU A 107 -6.45 -28.70 10.74
N LYS A 108 -5.96 -29.11 9.56
CA LYS A 108 -6.57 -28.73 8.28
C LYS A 108 -8.02 -29.20 8.16
N LYS A 109 -8.30 -30.44 8.54
CA LYS A 109 -9.64 -31.02 8.48
C LYS A 109 -10.54 -30.47 9.57
N VAL A 110 -10.00 -30.28 10.78
CA VAL A 110 -10.73 -29.67 11.89
C VAL A 110 -11.22 -28.27 11.52
N ASN A 111 -10.37 -27.44 10.90
CA ASN A 111 -10.77 -26.12 10.43
C ASN A 111 -11.85 -26.16 9.33
N LEU A 112 -11.89 -27.20 8.48
CA LEU A 112 -12.97 -27.39 7.52
C LEU A 112 -14.31 -27.74 8.19
N TYR A 113 -14.32 -28.67 9.15
CA TYR A 113 -15.53 -28.99 9.91
C TYR A 113 -15.99 -27.83 10.79
N ARG A 114 -15.05 -27.05 11.33
CA ARG A 114 -15.33 -25.79 12.03
C ARG A 114 -16.06 -24.80 11.11
N ALA A 115 -15.56 -24.62 9.88
CA ALA A 115 -16.22 -23.78 8.89
C ALA A 115 -17.64 -24.28 8.55
N MET A 116 -17.85 -25.60 8.45
CA MET A 116 -19.18 -26.18 8.22
C MET A 116 -20.15 -25.96 9.39
N ALA A 117 -19.66 -26.05 10.61
CA ALA A 117 -20.46 -25.84 11.80
C ALA A 117 -20.84 -24.35 11.97
N GLU A 118 -19.89 -23.43 11.82
CA GLU A 118 -20.15 -21.99 11.82
C GLU A 118 -21.09 -21.56 10.69
N TYR A 119 -21.00 -22.21 9.53
CA TYR A 119 -21.92 -21.99 8.43
C TYR A 119 -23.35 -22.39 8.82
N SER A 120 -23.51 -23.54 9.47
CA SER A 120 -24.81 -24.03 9.92
C SER A 120 -25.42 -23.14 11.02
N ARG A 121 -24.59 -22.42 11.77
CA ARG A 121 -24.99 -21.39 12.74
C ARG A 121 -25.31 -20.03 12.10
N GLY A 122 -25.04 -19.84 10.81
CA GLY A 122 -25.21 -18.56 10.13
C GLY A 122 -24.10 -17.53 10.44
N ASN A 123 -22.99 -17.94 11.03
CA ASN A 123 -21.89 -17.06 11.41
C ASN A 123 -20.84 -16.94 10.30
N TYR A 124 -21.20 -16.24 9.22
CA TYR A 124 -20.41 -16.21 7.99
C TYR A 124 -18.99 -15.62 8.14
N GLU A 125 -18.76 -14.73 9.11
CA GLU A 125 -17.42 -14.19 9.40
C GLU A 125 -16.47 -15.28 9.94
N SER A 126 -16.94 -16.09 10.90
CA SER A 126 -16.16 -17.19 11.46
C SER A 126 -15.89 -18.31 10.44
N VAL A 127 -16.80 -18.50 9.46
CA VAL A 127 -16.60 -19.44 8.35
C VAL A 127 -15.35 -19.06 7.55
N ALA A 128 -15.21 -17.78 7.18
CA ALA A 128 -14.06 -17.31 6.41
C ALA A 128 -12.74 -17.52 7.17
N VAL A 129 -12.70 -17.11 8.45
CA VAL A 129 -11.52 -17.29 9.31
C VAL A 129 -11.12 -18.76 9.41
N ALA A 130 -12.09 -19.66 9.57
CA ALA A 130 -11.84 -21.10 9.66
C ALA A 130 -11.34 -21.68 8.32
N LEU A 131 -11.91 -21.25 7.19
CA LEU A 131 -11.46 -21.69 5.86
C LEU A 131 -10.03 -21.22 5.54
N ASP A 132 -9.67 -20.00 5.90
CA ASP A 132 -8.30 -19.48 5.76
C ASP A 132 -7.29 -20.21 6.66
N ALA A 133 -7.71 -20.55 7.87
CA ALA A 133 -6.90 -21.37 8.77
C ALA A 133 -6.72 -22.80 8.20
N ALA A 134 -7.73 -23.36 7.53
CA ALA A 134 -7.61 -24.62 6.81
C ALA A 134 -6.65 -24.51 5.60
N ALA A 135 -6.68 -23.40 4.86
CA ALA A 135 -5.79 -23.18 3.72
C ALA A 135 -4.32 -23.15 4.12
N ARG A 136 -3.99 -22.52 5.26
CA ARG A 136 -2.63 -22.40 5.80
C ARG A 136 -2.11 -23.69 6.46
N ALA A 137 -2.99 -24.56 6.93
CA ALA A 137 -2.62 -25.79 7.62
C ALA A 137 -2.02 -26.85 6.67
N ARG A 138 -1.04 -27.61 7.18
CA ARG A 138 -0.43 -28.74 6.44
C ARG A 138 -1.38 -29.93 6.39
N GLY A 139 -1.46 -30.61 5.25
CA GLY A 139 -2.26 -31.83 5.07
C GLY A 139 -2.97 -31.92 3.73
N SER A 140 -3.39 -33.14 3.37
CA SER A 140 -4.23 -33.40 2.20
C SER A 140 -5.70 -33.44 2.58
N VAL A 141 -6.53 -32.98 1.65
CA VAL A 141 -7.99 -32.94 1.79
C VAL A 141 -8.57 -33.84 0.71
N SER A 142 -9.60 -34.61 1.06
CA SER A 142 -10.32 -35.45 0.08
C SER A 142 -11.14 -34.59 -0.89
N TYR A 143 -11.54 -35.15 -2.03
CA TYR A 143 -12.30 -34.42 -3.03
C TYR A 143 -13.66 -33.91 -2.51
N ASN A 144 -14.33 -34.65 -1.62
CA ASN A 144 -15.60 -34.24 -1.03
C ASN A 144 -15.41 -33.04 -0.10
N GLU A 145 -14.39 -33.09 0.76
CA GLU A 145 -14.02 -32.01 1.68
C GLU A 145 -13.58 -30.74 0.90
N GLN A 146 -12.91 -30.88 -0.25
CA GLN A 146 -12.59 -29.74 -1.12
C GLN A 146 -13.82 -29.14 -1.81
N THR A 147 -14.77 -29.97 -2.23
CA THR A 147 -16.04 -29.51 -2.82
C THR A 147 -16.86 -28.74 -1.78
N GLN A 148 -16.85 -29.22 -0.53
CA GLN A 148 -17.50 -28.53 0.59
C GLN A 148 -16.79 -27.22 0.95
N ALA A 149 -15.46 -27.20 0.98
CA ALA A 149 -14.68 -25.97 1.18
C ALA A 149 -15.00 -24.92 0.12
N MET A 150 -15.04 -25.34 -1.16
CA MET A 150 -15.43 -24.47 -2.27
C MET A 150 -16.86 -23.97 -2.07
N SER A 151 -17.83 -24.84 -1.78
CA SER A 151 -19.19 -24.41 -1.47
C SER A 151 -19.24 -23.39 -0.32
N GLY A 152 -18.42 -23.56 0.72
CA GLY A 152 -18.28 -22.61 1.83
C GLY A 152 -17.81 -21.23 1.36
N TYR A 153 -16.70 -21.18 0.60
CA TYR A 153 -16.21 -19.91 0.02
C TYR A 153 -17.21 -19.25 -0.92
N VAL A 154 -17.98 -20.04 -1.66
CA VAL A 154 -19.01 -19.57 -2.60
C VAL A 154 -20.15 -18.89 -1.86
N LEU A 155 -20.55 -19.44 -0.72
CA LEU A 155 -21.63 -18.89 0.10
C LEU A 155 -21.20 -17.67 0.90
N THR A 156 -19.90 -17.55 1.24
CA THR A 156 -19.36 -16.40 1.96
C THR A 156 -18.82 -15.29 1.06
N GLY A 157 -18.61 -15.52 -0.24
CA GLY A 157 -18.11 -14.52 -1.19
C GLY A 157 -16.59 -14.27 -1.18
N HIS A 158 -15.79 -15.16 -0.60
CA HIS A 158 -14.34 -14.96 -0.42
C HIS A 158 -13.55 -15.60 -1.59
N HIS A 159 -13.55 -14.94 -2.76
CA HIS A 159 -13.10 -15.52 -4.05
C HIS A 159 -11.61 -15.82 -4.16
N ARG A 160 -10.74 -14.92 -3.70
CA ARG A 160 -9.29 -15.12 -3.82
C ARG A 160 -8.76 -16.17 -2.85
N SER A 161 -9.38 -16.29 -1.69
CA SER A 161 -9.09 -17.36 -0.74
C SER A 161 -9.53 -18.72 -1.29
N ALA A 162 -10.66 -18.78 -2.01
CA ALA A 162 -11.08 -19.97 -2.76
C ALA A 162 -10.08 -20.37 -3.84
N GLU A 163 -9.62 -19.40 -4.65
CA GLU A 163 -8.63 -19.61 -5.71
C GLU A 163 -7.30 -20.13 -5.16
N ARG A 164 -6.74 -19.43 -4.17
CA ARG A 164 -5.49 -19.84 -3.49
C ARG A 164 -5.62 -21.21 -2.83
N PHE A 165 -6.76 -21.50 -2.20
CA PHE A 165 -7.02 -22.81 -1.59
C PHE A 165 -6.98 -23.93 -2.63
N ILE A 166 -7.59 -23.73 -3.80
CA ILE A 166 -7.69 -24.76 -4.84
C ILE A 166 -6.36 -24.90 -5.60
N GLU A 167 -5.74 -23.80 -6.01
CA GLU A 167 -4.46 -23.83 -6.72
C GLU A 167 -3.34 -24.41 -5.85
N GLY A 168 -3.37 -24.11 -4.54
CA GLY A 168 -2.43 -24.66 -3.56
C GLY A 168 -2.52 -26.17 -3.35
N GLN A 169 -3.62 -26.83 -3.74
CA GLN A 169 -3.84 -28.27 -3.50
C GLN A 169 -3.35 -29.18 -4.64
N ARG A 170 -2.83 -28.64 -5.76
CA ARG A 170 -2.32 -29.39 -6.94
C ARG A 170 -3.11 -30.66 -7.24
N LEU A 171 -4.34 -30.52 -7.77
CA LEU A 171 -5.24 -31.64 -7.99
C LEU A 171 -5.01 -32.33 -9.33
N GLN A 172 -4.73 -33.64 -9.31
CA GLN A 172 -4.59 -34.43 -10.54
C GLN A 172 -5.95 -34.88 -11.13
N LYS A 173 -7.01 -35.09 -10.33
CA LYS A 173 -8.33 -35.57 -10.80
C LYS A 173 -9.52 -35.08 -9.95
N PRO A 174 -10.04 -33.85 -10.14
CA PRO A 174 -11.17 -33.32 -9.37
C PRO A 174 -12.49 -34.07 -9.64
N SER A 175 -13.41 -34.07 -8.66
CA SER A 175 -14.78 -34.61 -8.78
C SER A 175 -15.58 -33.90 -9.88
N THR A 176 -16.67 -34.49 -10.36
CA THR A 176 -17.52 -33.89 -11.40
C THR A 176 -18.18 -32.59 -10.95
N ALA A 177 -18.62 -32.53 -9.68
CA ALA A 177 -19.16 -31.32 -9.05
C ALA A 177 -18.09 -30.22 -8.95
N LEU A 178 -16.92 -30.53 -8.35
CA LEU A 178 -15.81 -29.59 -8.24
C LEU A 178 -15.32 -29.10 -9.62
N ARG A 179 -15.31 -29.97 -10.64
CA ARG A 179 -14.96 -29.59 -12.02
C ARG A 179 -15.97 -28.60 -12.61
N LYS A 180 -17.26 -28.75 -12.31
CA LYS A 180 -18.32 -27.83 -12.78
C LYS A 180 -18.19 -26.47 -12.09
N ASP A 181 -17.96 -26.46 -10.79
CA ASP A 181 -17.76 -25.23 -10.02
C ASP A 181 -16.47 -24.51 -10.43
N LEU A 182 -15.37 -25.22 -10.60
CA LEU A 182 -14.12 -24.66 -11.14
C LEU A 182 -14.29 -24.08 -12.55
N ARG A 183 -15.03 -24.75 -13.43
CA ARG A 183 -15.32 -24.21 -14.78
C ARG A 183 -16.13 -22.93 -14.71
N ARG A 184 -17.16 -22.87 -13.85
CA ARG A 184 -17.96 -21.66 -13.63
C ARG A 184 -17.10 -20.52 -13.06
N PHE A 185 -16.16 -20.85 -12.17
CA PHE A 185 -15.23 -19.91 -11.54
C PHE A 185 -14.27 -19.30 -12.57
N HIS A 186 -13.55 -20.13 -13.31
CA HIS A 186 -12.65 -19.65 -14.35
C HIS A 186 -13.38 -18.91 -15.48
N SER A 187 -14.63 -19.27 -15.78
CA SER A 187 -15.45 -18.51 -16.75
C SER A 187 -15.78 -17.10 -16.25
N GLY A 188 -16.13 -16.96 -14.96
CA GLY A 188 -16.38 -15.67 -14.33
C GLY A 188 -15.12 -14.79 -14.29
N ASN A 189 -13.99 -15.34 -13.82
CA ASN A 189 -12.71 -14.62 -13.81
C ASN A 189 -12.30 -14.16 -15.20
N ARG A 190 -12.36 -15.03 -16.22
CA ARG A 190 -12.04 -14.64 -17.61
C ARG A 190 -12.95 -13.53 -18.15
N MET A 191 -14.22 -13.52 -17.76
CA MET A 191 -15.15 -12.46 -18.16
C MET A 191 -14.75 -11.12 -17.53
N ILE A 192 -14.43 -11.11 -16.23
CA ILE A 192 -13.98 -9.91 -15.51
C ILE A 192 -12.63 -9.43 -16.05
N ASP A 193 -11.63 -10.30 -16.16
CA ASP A 193 -10.31 -9.96 -16.73
C ASP A 193 -10.41 -9.44 -18.16
N GLY A 194 -11.28 -10.05 -18.96
CA GLY A 194 -11.57 -9.60 -20.32
C GLY A 194 -12.17 -8.21 -20.34
N LEU A 195 -13.14 -7.92 -19.46
CA LEU A 195 -13.74 -6.59 -19.33
C LEU A 195 -12.73 -5.55 -18.85
N LEU A 196 -11.95 -5.85 -17.80
CA LEU A 196 -10.90 -4.97 -17.28
C LEU A 196 -9.87 -4.62 -18.37
N LYS A 197 -9.42 -5.60 -19.16
CA LYS A 197 -8.52 -5.35 -20.30
C LYS A 197 -9.15 -4.47 -21.36
N ARG A 198 -10.43 -4.64 -21.66
CA ARG A 198 -11.16 -3.80 -22.62
C ARG A 198 -11.34 -2.36 -22.11
N VAL A 199 -11.55 -2.18 -20.80
CA VAL A 199 -11.56 -0.85 -20.17
C VAL A 199 -10.17 -0.21 -20.23
N ALA A 200 -9.12 -0.94 -19.84
CA ALA A 200 -7.74 -0.44 -19.87
C ALA A 200 -7.28 -0.06 -21.29
N ALA A 201 -7.71 -0.82 -22.31
CA ALA A 201 -7.44 -0.53 -23.71
C ALA A 201 -8.36 0.56 -24.30
N GLY A 202 -9.28 1.15 -23.52
CA GLY A 202 -10.21 2.18 -23.97
C GLY A 202 -11.30 1.70 -24.94
N GLN A 203 -11.47 0.38 -25.12
CA GLN A 203 -12.46 -0.22 -26.03
C GLN A 203 -13.89 -0.12 -25.48
N ILE A 204 -14.02 -0.05 -24.15
CA ILE A 204 -15.27 0.29 -23.46
C ILE A 204 -14.91 1.39 -22.47
N SER A 205 -15.65 2.49 -22.52
CA SER A 205 -15.49 3.63 -21.62
C SER A 205 -16.86 4.08 -21.13
N GLY A 206 -16.89 5.10 -20.28
CA GLY A 206 -18.17 5.71 -19.95
C GLY A 206 -18.99 4.86 -18.97
N SER A 207 -20.29 5.18 -18.93
CA SER A 207 -21.23 4.63 -17.95
C SER A 207 -21.51 3.19 -18.30
N LYS A 208 -21.53 2.91 -19.61
CA LYS A 208 -21.52 1.58 -20.20
C LYS A 208 -20.41 0.69 -19.66
N ALA A 209 -19.19 1.20 -19.42
CA ALA A 209 -18.12 0.40 -18.82
C ALA A 209 -18.41 0.10 -17.34
N ALA A 210 -18.88 1.09 -16.59
CA ALA A 210 -19.26 0.92 -15.19
C ALA A 210 -20.43 -0.07 -15.03
N ASP A 211 -21.51 0.11 -15.81
CA ASP A 211 -22.70 -0.75 -15.78
C ASP A 211 -22.38 -2.18 -16.22
N LEU A 212 -21.49 -2.37 -17.21
CA LEU A 212 -21.04 -3.70 -17.61
C LEU A 212 -20.18 -4.36 -16.53
N LEU A 213 -19.34 -3.59 -15.82
CA LEU A 213 -18.56 -4.09 -14.69
C LEU A 213 -19.47 -4.43 -13.51
N ASP A 214 -20.41 -3.56 -13.13
CA ASP A 214 -21.38 -3.83 -12.07
C ASP A 214 -22.28 -5.02 -12.42
N SER A 215 -22.78 -5.09 -13.65
CA SER A 215 -23.58 -6.22 -14.11
C SER A 215 -22.77 -7.51 -14.12
N ALA A 216 -21.50 -7.48 -14.54
CA ALA A 216 -20.62 -8.64 -14.48
C ALA A 216 -20.33 -9.06 -13.03
N ILE A 217 -20.17 -8.09 -12.14
CA ILE A 217 -20.06 -8.31 -10.69
C ILE A 217 -21.34 -8.96 -10.16
N ASP A 218 -22.52 -8.47 -10.51
CA ASP A 218 -23.79 -8.97 -9.96
C ASP A 218 -24.23 -10.32 -10.57
N THR A 219 -23.85 -10.61 -11.82
CA THR A 219 -24.31 -11.79 -12.59
C THR A 219 -23.32 -12.95 -12.63
N ALA A 220 -22.03 -12.73 -12.41
CA ALA A 220 -21.08 -13.83 -12.38
C ALA A 220 -21.43 -14.75 -11.19
N TYR A 221 -21.52 -16.06 -11.47
CA TYR A 221 -21.89 -17.14 -10.53
C TYR A 221 -21.07 -17.17 -9.24
N PHE A 222 -20.00 -16.37 -9.17
CA PHE A 222 -19.10 -16.17 -8.05
C PHE A 222 -18.66 -14.71 -7.92
N ALA A 223 -19.55 -13.73 -7.76
CA ALA A 223 -19.10 -12.35 -7.56
C ALA A 223 -19.96 -11.57 -6.54
N LYS A 224 -19.64 -11.80 -5.28
CA LYS A 224 -19.34 -10.66 -4.42
C LYS A 224 -17.83 -10.70 -4.21
N ARG A 225 -16.91 -10.01 -4.88
CA ARG A 225 -16.88 -8.94 -5.90
C ARG A 225 -15.37 -8.87 -6.24
N ALA A 226 -14.96 -8.92 -7.50
CA ALA A 226 -13.54 -8.74 -7.85
C ALA A 226 -13.08 -7.33 -7.41
N PRO A 227 -12.15 -7.19 -6.44
CA PRO A 227 -11.84 -5.89 -5.83
C PRO A 227 -11.35 -4.86 -6.86
N GLU A 228 -10.58 -5.33 -7.85
CA GLU A 228 -10.10 -4.53 -8.99
C GLU A 228 -11.25 -3.97 -9.84
N ALA A 229 -12.25 -4.80 -10.16
CA ALA A 229 -13.41 -4.39 -10.93
C ALA A 229 -14.32 -3.43 -10.15
N ALA A 230 -14.49 -3.66 -8.85
CA ALA A 230 -15.25 -2.77 -7.98
C ALA A 230 -14.58 -1.39 -7.87
N LEU A 231 -13.26 -1.31 -7.64
CA LEU A 231 -12.52 -0.04 -7.64
C LEU A 231 -12.58 0.65 -9.00
N THR A 232 -12.43 -0.11 -10.09
CA THR A 232 -12.49 0.46 -11.45
C THR A 232 -13.89 1.01 -11.75
N ALA A 233 -14.95 0.31 -11.36
CA ALA A 233 -16.33 0.79 -11.50
C ALA A 233 -16.60 2.05 -10.65
N ILE A 234 -16.09 2.10 -9.41
CA ILE A 234 -16.17 3.31 -8.55
C ILE A 234 -15.48 4.49 -9.24
N ALA A 235 -14.25 4.30 -9.72
CA ALA A 235 -13.49 5.34 -10.42
C ALA A 235 -14.18 5.81 -11.71
N LEU A 236 -14.69 4.88 -12.53
CA LEU A 236 -15.42 5.22 -13.76
C LEU A 236 -16.70 6.01 -13.47
N LYS A 237 -17.46 5.63 -12.44
CA LYS A 237 -18.65 6.39 -12.02
C LYS A 237 -18.28 7.78 -11.52
N ASP A 238 -17.16 7.91 -10.82
CA ASP A 238 -16.68 9.20 -10.33
C ASP A 238 -16.12 10.11 -11.42
N THR A 239 -15.91 9.63 -12.64
CA THR A 239 -15.44 10.47 -13.76
C THR A 239 -16.56 11.03 -14.63
N GLN A 240 -17.85 10.69 -14.38
CA GLN A 240 -18.90 10.76 -15.41
C GLN A 240 -20.22 11.49 -15.07
N ALA A 241 -20.16 12.53 -14.26
CA ALA A 241 -21.26 13.49 -14.10
C ALA A 241 -20.71 14.90 -14.34
N PRO A 242 -21.55 15.92 -14.57
CA PRO A 242 -21.09 17.31 -14.48
C PRO A 242 -20.35 17.48 -13.15
N TYR A 243 -19.09 17.92 -13.24
CA TYR A 243 -18.16 17.90 -12.12
C TYR A 243 -18.74 18.70 -10.94
N TYR A 244 -18.90 18.05 -9.80
CA TYR A 244 -19.51 18.65 -8.61
C TYR A 244 -18.56 19.67 -7.96
N ASN A 245 -17.25 19.43 -8.06
CA ASN A 245 -16.18 20.40 -7.78
C ASN A 245 -14.82 19.87 -8.29
N PRO A 246 -14.08 20.63 -9.12
CA PRO A 246 -12.67 20.32 -9.37
C PRO A 246 -11.82 20.67 -8.15
N VAL A 247 -10.98 19.73 -7.70
CA VAL A 247 -9.99 19.97 -6.65
C VAL A 247 -8.66 20.29 -7.35
N ARG A 248 -8.18 21.53 -7.18
CA ARG A 248 -6.84 21.91 -7.62
C ARG A 248 -5.85 21.52 -6.53
N THR A 249 -4.96 20.59 -6.86
CA THR A 249 -3.86 20.20 -5.99
C THR A 249 -2.58 20.84 -6.50
N GLU A 250 -1.79 21.35 -5.55
CA GLU A 250 -0.50 21.95 -5.82
C GLU A 250 0.54 21.30 -4.92
N TRP A 251 1.71 20.99 -5.49
CA TRP A 251 2.86 20.53 -4.73
C TRP A 251 4.11 21.22 -5.28
N LEU A 252 4.68 22.13 -4.50
CA LEU A 252 5.85 22.92 -4.86
C LEU A 252 5.72 23.50 -6.29
N SER A 253 4.68 24.31 -6.56
CA SER A 253 4.37 24.90 -7.88
C SER A 253 3.98 23.94 -9.01
N LEU A 254 4.09 22.62 -8.83
CA LEU A 254 3.44 21.67 -9.73
C LEU A 254 1.95 21.69 -9.47
N ASN A 255 1.14 21.64 -10.52
CA ASN A 255 -0.31 21.76 -10.42
C ASN A 255 -1.01 20.58 -11.08
N ARG A 256 -2.09 20.10 -10.47
CA ARG A 256 -3.03 19.15 -11.04
C ARG A 256 -4.45 19.56 -10.70
N VAL A 257 -5.37 19.29 -11.63
CA VAL A 257 -6.79 19.44 -11.38
C VAL A 257 -7.41 18.06 -11.38
N VAL A 258 -7.83 17.61 -10.20
CA VAL A 258 -8.56 16.36 -10.03
C VAL A 258 -10.04 16.69 -10.13
N LYS A 259 -10.77 15.94 -10.95
CA LYS A 259 -12.19 16.19 -11.18
C LYS A 259 -13.01 15.02 -10.69
N HIS A 260 -13.98 15.33 -9.84
CA HIS A 260 -14.90 14.34 -9.26
C HIS A 260 -16.33 14.63 -9.71
N ALA A 261 -17.02 13.58 -10.15
CA ALA A 261 -18.42 13.60 -10.53
C ALA A 261 -19.35 13.39 -9.34
N THR A 262 -18.88 12.67 -8.31
CA THR A 262 -19.68 12.30 -7.15
C THR A 262 -19.30 13.10 -5.91
N SER A 263 -20.30 13.36 -5.05
CA SER A 263 -20.09 14.14 -3.84
C SER A 263 -19.08 13.46 -2.89
N PRO A 264 -18.33 14.24 -2.08
CA PRO A 264 -17.34 13.69 -1.15
C PRO A 264 -17.95 12.66 -0.20
N GLN A 265 -19.19 12.86 0.28
CA GLN A 265 -19.86 11.91 1.18
C GLN A 265 -20.15 10.56 0.51
N MET A 266 -20.54 10.57 -0.77
CA MET A 266 -20.82 9.34 -1.52
C MET A 266 -19.54 8.57 -1.83
N ARG A 267 -18.44 9.27 -2.14
CA ARG A 267 -17.12 8.66 -2.32
C ARG A 267 -16.60 8.04 -1.03
N LEU A 268 -16.70 8.78 0.08
CA LEU A 268 -16.34 8.30 1.41
C LEU A 268 -17.06 6.98 1.71
N LYS A 269 -18.39 6.98 1.60
CA LYS A 269 -19.21 5.79 1.85
C LYS A 269 -18.78 4.60 1.01
N LYS A 270 -18.61 4.77 -0.32
CA LYS A 270 -18.24 3.68 -1.23
C LYS A 270 -16.83 3.14 -0.95
N LEU A 271 -15.86 4.00 -0.67
CA LEU A 271 -14.48 3.60 -0.41
C LEU A 271 -14.34 2.94 0.96
N THR A 272 -15.02 3.46 1.99
CA THR A 272 -15.05 2.82 3.32
C THR A 272 -15.76 1.47 3.25
N GLU A 273 -16.89 1.37 2.53
CA GLU A 273 -17.55 0.09 2.27
C GLU A 273 -16.62 -0.88 1.53
N PHE A 274 -15.80 -0.40 0.59
CA PHE A 274 -14.81 -1.23 -0.07
C PHE A 274 -13.76 -1.77 0.90
N VAL A 275 -13.08 -0.90 1.67
CA VAL A 275 -12.02 -1.32 2.59
C VAL A 275 -12.56 -2.29 3.66
N THR A 276 -13.77 -2.04 4.16
CA THR A 276 -14.41 -2.90 5.18
C THR A 276 -14.94 -4.22 4.60
N SER A 277 -15.50 -4.20 3.40
CA SER A 277 -16.08 -5.39 2.77
C SER A 277 -15.05 -6.29 2.08
N PHE A 278 -13.81 -5.81 1.86
CA PHE A 278 -12.75 -6.54 1.16
C PHE A 278 -11.42 -6.58 1.89
N PRO A 279 -11.34 -7.18 3.10
CA PRO A 279 -10.06 -7.39 3.76
C PRO A 279 -9.09 -8.29 2.95
N GLU A 280 -9.62 -9.07 2.00
CA GLU A 280 -8.84 -9.97 1.12
C GLU A 280 -8.37 -9.33 -0.21
N ALA A 281 -8.68 -8.05 -0.45
CA ALA A 281 -8.19 -7.36 -1.64
C ALA A 281 -6.65 -7.36 -1.66
N SER A 282 -6.05 -7.28 -2.86
CA SER A 282 -4.59 -7.36 -2.95
C SER A 282 -4.01 -6.10 -2.33
N SER A 283 -2.77 -6.17 -1.87
CA SER A 283 -2.05 -4.98 -1.40
C SER A 283 -2.16 -3.80 -2.39
N PRO A 284 -2.04 -3.98 -3.73
CA PRO A 284 -2.31 -2.91 -4.69
C PRO A 284 -3.71 -2.27 -4.62
N GLU A 285 -4.78 -3.06 -4.58
CA GLU A 285 -6.14 -2.53 -4.53
C GLU A 285 -6.43 -1.82 -3.20
N LEU A 286 -6.00 -2.42 -2.09
CA LEU A 286 -6.13 -1.83 -0.77
C LEU A 286 -5.34 -0.53 -0.67
N TYR A 287 -4.10 -0.52 -1.16
CA TYR A 287 -3.26 0.67 -1.17
C TYR A 287 -3.94 1.81 -1.93
N LYS A 288 -4.50 1.53 -3.12
CA LYS A 288 -5.21 2.54 -3.92
C LYS A 288 -6.45 3.07 -3.19
N ALA A 289 -7.27 2.19 -2.60
CA ALA A 289 -8.46 2.60 -1.87
C ALA A 289 -8.12 3.47 -0.64
N LEU A 290 -7.09 3.10 0.12
CA LEU A 290 -6.61 3.85 1.28
C LEU A 290 -6.02 5.20 0.87
N LEU A 291 -5.28 5.25 -0.23
CA LEU A 291 -4.76 6.48 -0.82
C LEU A 291 -5.91 7.42 -1.21
N ASP A 292 -6.93 6.92 -1.92
CA ASP A 292 -8.11 7.71 -2.29
C ASP A 292 -8.86 8.25 -1.06
N LEU A 293 -9.03 7.41 -0.02
CA LEU A 293 -9.62 7.83 1.25
C LEU A 293 -8.78 8.91 1.94
N ARG A 294 -7.46 8.74 1.96
CA ARG A 294 -6.55 9.70 2.57
C ARG A 294 -6.67 11.08 1.93
N TYR A 295 -6.67 11.16 0.60
CA TYR A 295 -6.80 12.43 -0.10
C TYR A 295 -8.18 13.06 0.04
N LEU A 296 -9.22 12.23 0.12
CA LEU A 296 -10.57 12.69 0.45
C LEU A 296 -10.60 13.37 1.83
N TYR A 297 -9.97 12.74 2.83
CA TYR A 297 -9.87 13.33 4.17
C TYR A 297 -9.01 14.59 4.19
N LEU A 298 -7.85 14.61 3.53
CA LEU A 298 -6.94 15.76 3.52
C LEU A 298 -7.52 16.98 2.81
N LEU A 299 -8.02 16.79 1.59
CA LEU A 299 -8.33 17.90 0.68
C LEU A 299 -9.77 18.38 0.84
N GLU A 300 -10.71 17.47 1.10
CA GLU A 300 -12.14 17.79 1.04
C GLU A 300 -12.79 17.87 2.42
N PHE A 301 -12.47 16.94 3.33
CA PHE A 301 -12.97 16.99 4.71
C PHE A 301 -12.05 17.76 5.67
N ARG A 302 -10.80 18.00 5.28
CA ARG A 302 -9.74 18.63 6.11
C ARG A 302 -9.52 17.92 7.45
N ASP A 303 -9.69 16.60 7.47
CA ASP A 303 -9.49 15.74 8.62
C ASP A 303 -8.08 15.12 8.59
N GLN A 304 -7.14 15.78 9.28
CA GLN A 304 -5.75 15.34 9.37
C GLN A 304 -5.61 14.02 10.15
N THR A 305 -6.49 13.78 11.13
CA THR A 305 -6.44 12.59 11.99
C THR A 305 -6.83 11.34 11.21
N ALA A 306 -7.97 11.37 10.52
CA ALA A 306 -8.41 10.25 9.69
C ALA A 306 -7.44 9.99 8.52
N ALA A 307 -6.88 11.05 7.93
CA ALA A 307 -5.86 10.92 6.89
C ALA A 307 -4.58 10.23 7.39
N ALA A 308 -4.14 10.55 8.61
CA ALA A 308 -2.97 9.91 9.22
C ALA A 308 -3.21 8.42 9.50
N GLU A 309 -4.41 8.05 9.94
CA GLU A 309 -4.80 6.63 10.12
C GLU A 309 -4.72 5.85 8.81
N MET A 310 -5.18 6.43 7.69
CA MET A 310 -5.07 5.78 6.37
C MET A 310 -3.61 5.57 5.99
N LEU A 311 -2.73 6.54 6.25
CA LEU A 311 -1.29 6.41 5.98
C LEU A 311 -0.64 5.29 6.81
N VAL A 312 -1.04 5.15 8.08
CA VAL A 312 -0.57 4.03 8.93
C VAL A 312 -0.98 2.69 8.33
N GLN A 313 -2.23 2.57 7.88
CA GLN A 313 -2.71 1.36 7.22
C GLN A 313 -1.95 1.09 5.91
N MET A 314 -1.69 2.11 5.09
CA MET A 314 -0.88 1.98 3.87
C MET A 314 0.53 1.47 4.15
N LYS A 315 1.19 1.97 5.21
CA LYS A 315 2.53 1.53 5.64
C LYS A 315 2.56 0.06 6.10
N SER A 316 1.42 -0.46 6.57
CA SER A 316 1.31 -1.86 7.02
C SER A 316 1.11 -2.86 5.88
N LEU A 317 0.87 -2.40 4.65
CA LEU A 317 0.63 -3.28 3.50
C LEU A 317 1.94 -3.84 2.93
N PRO A 318 2.07 -5.17 2.80
CA PRO A 318 3.30 -5.79 2.34
C PRO A 318 3.58 -5.48 0.87
N GLY A 319 4.79 -5.03 0.58
CA GLY A 319 5.27 -4.68 -0.78
C GLY A 319 4.97 -3.23 -1.22
N PHE A 320 4.34 -2.43 -0.36
CA PHE A 320 3.99 -1.03 -0.64
C PHE A 320 4.70 -0.05 0.30
N GLU A 321 5.66 -0.53 1.10
CA GLU A 321 6.34 0.26 2.12
C GLU A 321 7.07 1.45 1.51
N GLN A 322 7.74 1.25 0.37
CA GLN A 322 8.46 2.31 -0.35
C GLN A 322 7.49 3.35 -0.94
N LEU A 323 6.36 2.94 -1.50
CA LEU A 323 5.35 3.87 -2.04
C LEU A 323 4.65 4.65 -0.91
N ALA A 324 4.34 4.00 0.20
CA ALA A 324 3.81 4.65 1.40
C ALA A 324 4.83 5.64 1.99
N ARG A 325 6.14 5.34 1.89
CA ARG A 325 7.20 6.24 2.33
C ARG A 325 7.35 7.47 1.43
N ILE A 326 7.26 7.32 0.11
CA ILE A 326 7.19 8.47 -0.81
C ILE A 326 6.01 9.36 -0.45
N GLU A 327 4.83 8.78 -0.23
CA GLU A 327 3.62 9.52 0.12
C GLU A 327 3.77 10.30 1.44
N ASP A 328 4.38 9.68 2.45
CA ASP A 328 4.69 10.31 3.76
C ASP A 328 5.62 11.52 3.60
N ILE A 329 6.69 11.39 2.80
CA ILE A 329 7.62 12.48 2.53
C ILE A 329 6.90 13.58 1.74
N VAL A 330 6.33 13.26 0.59
CA VAL A 330 5.73 14.24 -0.33
C VAL A 330 4.64 15.06 0.35
N SER A 331 3.81 14.44 1.17
CA SER A 331 2.71 15.12 1.86
C SER A 331 3.15 16.03 3.02
N SER A 332 4.31 15.79 3.62
CA SER A 332 4.88 16.63 4.68
C SER A 332 5.86 17.68 4.15
N PHE A 333 6.35 17.50 2.92
CA PHE A 333 7.36 18.35 2.30
C PHE A 333 6.75 19.63 1.72
N ASN A 334 7.31 20.79 2.08
CA ASN A 334 6.92 22.10 1.56
C ASN A 334 8.17 22.93 1.20
N GLN A 335 7.97 24.15 0.68
CA GLN A 335 9.09 24.99 0.25
C GLN A 335 10.08 25.31 1.39
N ARG A 336 9.59 25.49 2.63
CA ARG A 336 10.46 25.75 3.79
C ARG A 336 11.28 24.53 4.18
N SER A 337 10.82 23.32 3.87
CA SER A 337 11.59 22.10 4.08
C SER A 337 12.93 22.14 3.33
N LEU A 338 13.03 22.84 2.19
CA LEU A 338 14.29 23.00 1.44
C LEU A 338 15.37 23.78 2.20
N LEU A 339 14.99 24.54 3.23
CA LEU A 339 15.91 25.31 4.08
C LEU A 339 16.43 24.47 5.27
N SER A 340 15.89 23.27 5.48
CA SER A 340 16.17 22.45 6.66
C SER A 340 16.97 21.19 6.31
N VAL A 341 17.78 20.73 7.28
CA VAL A 341 18.57 19.51 7.13
C VAL A 341 17.66 18.28 7.01
N GLU A 342 16.50 18.27 7.66
CA GLU A 342 15.50 17.21 7.53
C GLU A 342 14.93 17.14 6.12
N GLY A 343 14.63 18.29 5.50
CA GLY A 343 14.16 18.31 4.12
C GLY A 343 15.23 17.82 3.14
N GLN A 344 16.50 18.18 3.35
CA GLN A 344 17.57 17.63 2.54
C GLN A 344 17.65 16.10 2.63
N LYS A 345 17.60 15.53 3.85
CA LYS A 345 17.56 14.08 4.05
C LYS A 345 16.35 13.42 3.38
N ALA A 346 15.20 14.09 3.41
CA ALA A 346 14.00 13.60 2.75
C ALA A 346 14.16 13.55 1.23
N LEU A 347 14.83 14.54 0.62
CA LEU A 347 15.17 14.52 -0.82
C LEU A 347 16.17 13.42 -1.18
N GLU A 348 17.21 13.21 -0.36
CA GLU A 348 18.15 12.09 -0.54
C GLU A 348 17.43 10.73 -0.48
N GLU A 349 16.47 10.59 0.44
CA GLU A 349 15.65 9.39 0.54
C GLU A 349 14.78 9.21 -0.71
N LEU A 350 14.16 10.27 -1.24
CA LEU A 350 13.42 10.21 -2.51
C LEU A 350 14.33 9.81 -3.68
N LEU A 351 15.57 10.31 -3.74
CA LEU A 351 16.55 9.90 -4.76
C LEU A 351 16.93 8.42 -4.65
N SER A 352 17.01 7.87 -3.42
CA SER A 352 17.23 6.44 -3.21
C SER A 352 16.10 5.56 -3.75
N LEU A 353 14.90 6.14 -3.91
CA LEU A 353 13.70 5.51 -4.47
C LEU A 353 13.46 5.87 -5.94
N SER A 354 14.50 6.27 -6.66
CA SER A 354 14.43 6.75 -8.06
C SER A 354 13.72 5.80 -9.04
N HIS A 355 13.71 4.48 -8.81
CA HIS A 355 13.01 3.50 -9.66
C HIS A 355 11.48 3.60 -9.62
N LEU A 356 10.93 4.32 -8.64
CA LEU A 356 9.48 4.56 -8.50
C LEU A 356 9.03 5.87 -9.15
N PHE A 357 9.94 6.60 -9.79
CA PHE A 357 9.63 7.83 -10.52
C PHE A 357 9.45 7.57 -12.04
N PRO A 358 8.51 8.24 -12.71
CA PRO A 358 7.65 9.31 -12.20
C PRO A 358 6.59 8.78 -11.23
N TYR A 359 6.42 9.49 -10.11
CA TYR A 359 5.44 9.16 -9.10
C TYR A 359 4.10 9.81 -9.48
N ASP A 360 3.09 8.98 -9.74
CA ASP A 360 1.71 9.40 -10.00
C ASP A 360 0.77 8.60 -9.10
N ASN A 361 0.16 9.31 -8.14
CA ASN A 361 -0.78 8.75 -7.19
C ASN A 361 -2.24 9.10 -7.54
N GLY A 362 -2.49 9.74 -8.68
CA GLY A 362 -3.84 10.13 -9.12
C GLY A 362 -4.37 11.45 -8.51
N HIS A 363 -3.80 11.92 -7.40
CA HIS A 363 -4.29 13.08 -6.64
C HIS A 363 -3.33 14.27 -6.70
N LEU A 364 -2.04 14.02 -6.50
CA LEU A 364 -0.99 15.03 -6.62
C LEU A 364 -0.55 15.22 -8.08
N PRO A 365 0.09 16.35 -8.39
CA PRO A 365 0.83 16.52 -9.62
C PRO A 365 1.83 15.38 -9.84
N VAL A 366 2.07 15.00 -11.09
CA VAL A 366 3.06 13.96 -11.42
C VAL A 366 4.44 14.48 -11.05
N ILE A 367 5.11 13.77 -10.13
CA ILE A 367 6.44 14.15 -9.66
C ILE A 367 7.46 13.37 -10.48
N SER A 368 8.28 14.06 -11.26
CA SER A 368 9.36 13.44 -12.04
C SER A 368 10.66 13.36 -11.25
N LEU A 369 11.53 12.41 -11.61
CA LEU A 369 12.87 12.32 -11.03
C LEU A 369 13.69 13.59 -11.33
N GLU A 370 13.51 14.19 -12.51
CA GLU A 370 14.16 15.45 -12.88
C GLU A 370 13.73 16.59 -11.94
N TYR A 371 12.47 16.62 -11.52
CA TYR A 371 12.00 17.61 -10.56
C TYR A 371 12.60 17.39 -9.17
N ILE A 372 12.73 16.14 -8.71
CA ILE A 372 13.45 15.83 -7.47
C ILE A 372 14.91 16.28 -7.56
N HIS A 373 15.61 15.99 -8.66
CA HIS A 373 16.97 16.49 -8.88
C HIS A 373 17.06 18.02 -8.82
N PHE A 374 16.08 18.73 -9.40
CA PHE A 374 16.00 20.19 -9.30
C PHE A 374 15.87 20.67 -7.84
N LEU A 375 14.98 20.06 -7.05
CA LEU A 375 14.81 20.40 -5.64
C LEU A 375 16.08 20.07 -4.81
N THR A 376 16.74 18.95 -5.09
CA THR A 376 18.01 18.60 -4.43
C THR A 376 19.12 19.57 -4.81
N MET A 377 19.17 20.06 -6.05
CA MET A 377 20.13 21.11 -6.44
C MET A 377 19.92 22.37 -5.62
N LEU A 378 18.67 22.82 -5.43
CA LEU A 378 18.39 23.99 -4.59
C LEU A 378 18.85 23.78 -3.14
N ALA A 379 18.51 22.64 -2.54
CA ALA A 379 18.92 22.30 -1.18
C ALA A 379 20.45 22.22 -1.04
N ASP A 380 21.14 21.59 -1.99
CA ASP A 380 22.59 21.49 -2.04
C ASP A 380 23.25 22.87 -2.12
N MET A 381 22.70 23.78 -2.94
CA MET A 381 23.20 25.15 -3.03
C MET A 381 23.06 25.86 -1.68
N ILE A 382 21.88 25.85 -1.08
CA ILE A 382 21.60 26.50 0.22
C ILE A 382 22.56 26.00 1.30
N HIS A 383 22.70 24.67 1.43
CA HIS A 383 23.53 24.04 2.45
C HIS A 383 25.02 23.93 2.08
N GLY A 384 25.41 24.24 0.85
CA GLY A 384 26.79 24.14 0.37
C GLY A 384 27.29 22.71 0.24
N GLN A 385 26.40 21.77 -0.09
CA GLN A 385 26.73 20.36 -0.32
C GLN A 385 26.89 20.06 -1.81
N ASN A 386 27.50 18.92 -2.14
CA ASN A 386 27.72 18.52 -3.52
C ASN A 386 27.29 17.06 -3.73
N SER A 387 26.02 16.85 -4.03
CA SER A 387 25.43 15.53 -4.25
C SER A 387 25.70 14.97 -5.65
N LYS A 388 26.57 15.62 -6.45
CA LYS A 388 26.94 15.24 -7.82
C LYS A 388 25.74 15.02 -8.76
N ILE A 389 24.70 15.84 -8.62
CA ILE A 389 23.53 15.82 -9.49
C ILE A 389 23.95 16.18 -10.93
N ARG A 390 23.41 15.48 -11.92
CA ARG A 390 23.75 15.68 -13.34
C ARG A 390 22.49 15.95 -14.18
N ASN A 391 22.65 16.73 -15.24
CA ASN A 391 21.71 16.87 -16.35
C ASN A 391 20.31 17.41 -15.99
N VAL A 392 20.19 18.38 -15.09
CA VAL A 392 18.92 19.09 -14.85
C VAL A 392 18.79 20.22 -15.87
N LYS A 393 17.81 20.12 -16.78
CA LYS A 393 17.59 21.11 -17.84
C LYS A 393 16.63 22.21 -17.38
N VAL A 394 17.04 22.94 -16.36
CA VAL A 394 16.28 24.07 -15.81
C VAL A 394 17.07 25.37 -16.03
N SER A 395 16.35 26.44 -16.32
CA SER A 395 16.89 27.79 -16.41
C SER A 395 16.46 28.60 -15.19
N GLY A 396 17.42 29.28 -14.58
CA GLY A 396 17.17 30.28 -13.55
C GLY A 396 16.75 31.62 -14.13
N TRP A 397 16.79 32.64 -13.28
CA TRP A 397 16.49 34.02 -13.60
C TRP A 397 17.24 34.47 -14.86
N ASN A 398 16.52 35.15 -15.74
CA ASN A 398 16.99 35.62 -17.04
C ASN A 398 17.60 34.53 -17.96
N GLY A 399 17.15 33.28 -17.83
CA GLY A 399 17.59 32.17 -18.70
C GLY A 399 18.94 31.57 -18.32
N LEU A 400 19.52 31.94 -17.17
CA LEU A 400 20.81 31.43 -16.72
C LEU A 400 20.78 29.90 -16.55
N PRO A 401 21.73 29.13 -17.11
CA PRO A 401 21.76 27.69 -16.93
C PRO A 401 21.93 27.29 -15.46
N ALA A 402 21.08 26.37 -14.98
CA ALA A 402 21.15 25.86 -13.61
C ALA A 402 22.54 25.27 -13.27
N GLU A 403 23.21 24.67 -14.25
CA GLU A 403 24.55 24.08 -14.08
C GLU A 403 25.58 25.11 -13.62
N ILE A 404 25.61 26.31 -14.20
CA ILE A 404 26.56 27.37 -13.83
C ILE A 404 26.28 27.84 -12.41
N LEU A 405 25.00 28.08 -12.08
CA LEU A 405 24.59 28.54 -10.75
C LEU A 405 24.94 27.50 -9.68
N TYR A 406 24.60 26.25 -9.93
CA TYR A 406 24.88 25.14 -9.02
C TYR A 406 26.38 24.91 -8.83
N GLN A 407 27.16 24.80 -9.91
CA GLN A 407 28.61 24.58 -9.83
C GLN A 407 29.32 25.73 -9.10
N THR A 408 28.85 26.97 -9.28
CA THR A 408 29.37 28.12 -8.53
C THR A 408 29.05 28.01 -7.04
N ALA A 409 27.82 27.65 -6.70
CA ALA A 409 27.38 27.55 -5.30
C ALA A 409 28.09 26.43 -4.53
N VAL A 410 28.29 25.26 -5.16
CA VAL A 410 28.96 24.10 -4.54
C VAL A 410 30.49 24.17 -4.57
N GLY A 411 31.05 25.29 -5.05
CA GLY A 411 32.50 25.54 -5.06
C GLY A 411 33.27 24.95 -6.24
N ALA A 412 32.59 24.34 -7.23
CA ALA A 412 33.18 23.85 -8.47
C ALA A 412 33.33 24.96 -9.53
N LYS A 413 33.88 26.12 -9.12
CA LYS A 413 33.90 27.37 -9.90
C LYS A 413 34.68 27.29 -11.21
N GLU A 414 35.70 26.44 -11.31
CA GLU A 414 36.42 26.22 -12.57
C GLU A 414 35.52 25.61 -13.65
N LYS A 415 34.66 24.64 -13.28
CA LYS A 415 33.69 24.04 -14.20
C LYS A 415 32.59 25.03 -14.58
N ALA A 416 32.14 25.82 -13.60
CA ALA A 416 31.17 26.89 -13.84
C ALA A 416 31.74 27.91 -14.84
N TYR A 417 33.02 28.27 -14.69
CA TYR A 417 33.71 29.19 -15.59
C TYR A 417 33.84 28.64 -17.01
N GLN A 418 34.19 27.35 -17.17
CA GLN A 418 34.21 26.70 -18.50
C GLN A 418 32.85 26.74 -19.18
N SER A 419 31.77 26.50 -18.42
CA SER A 419 30.39 26.57 -18.92
C SER A 419 29.98 28.01 -19.24
N TYR A 420 30.38 28.98 -18.41
CA TYR A 420 30.16 30.41 -18.62
C TYR A 420 30.81 30.90 -19.93
N LEU A 421 32.05 30.50 -20.23
CA LEU A 421 32.73 30.88 -21.47
C LEU A 421 31.96 30.47 -22.74
N GLN A 422 31.14 29.42 -22.67
CA GLN A 422 30.33 28.96 -23.80
C GLN A 422 29.08 29.83 -24.04
N ILE A 423 28.60 30.53 -23.01
CA ILE A 423 27.39 31.34 -23.07
C ILE A 423 27.64 32.85 -22.95
N LYS A 424 28.86 33.26 -22.60
CA LYS A 424 29.23 34.64 -22.26
C LYS A 424 28.77 35.66 -23.31
N ASP A 425 28.97 35.35 -24.59
CA ASP A 425 28.66 36.27 -25.70
C ASP A 425 27.15 36.51 -25.88
N GLY A 426 26.31 35.65 -25.31
CA GLY A 426 24.85 35.80 -25.33
C GLY A 426 24.26 36.56 -24.13
N LEU A 427 25.07 36.94 -23.15
CA LEU A 427 24.62 37.63 -21.93
C LEU A 427 24.75 39.16 -22.05
N THR A 428 23.86 39.90 -21.40
CA THR A 428 24.03 41.36 -21.27
C THR A 428 25.25 41.67 -20.40
N PRO A 429 25.90 42.84 -20.58
CA PRO A 429 27.07 43.20 -19.79
C PRO A 429 26.85 43.16 -18.28
N GLN A 430 25.65 43.57 -17.81
CA GLN A 430 25.27 43.55 -16.40
C GLN A 430 25.23 42.10 -15.86
N VAL A 431 24.60 41.19 -16.61
CA VAL A 431 24.45 39.78 -16.21
C VAL A 431 25.78 39.04 -16.28
N SER A 432 26.55 39.26 -17.35
CA SER A 432 27.92 38.74 -17.51
C SER A 432 28.80 39.16 -16.33
N ARG A 433 28.75 40.44 -15.94
CA ARG A 433 29.50 40.97 -14.81
C ARG A 433 29.08 40.32 -13.49
N MET A 434 27.78 40.18 -13.24
CA MET A 434 27.27 39.52 -12.03
C MET A 434 27.75 38.08 -11.91
N VAL A 435 27.65 37.31 -12.99
CA VAL A 435 28.10 35.91 -12.99
C VAL A 435 29.60 35.82 -12.74
N GLU A 436 30.41 36.70 -13.35
CA GLU A 436 31.85 36.80 -13.06
C GLU A 436 32.11 37.15 -11.58
N ASP A 437 31.48 38.19 -11.04
CA ASP A 437 31.71 38.65 -9.67
C ASP A 437 31.29 37.61 -8.61
N LEU A 438 30.32 36.73 -8.90
CA LEU A 438 29.94 35.60 -8.04
C LEU A 438 30.93 34.42 -8.11
N MET A 439 31.49 34.16 -9.29
CA MET A 439 32.46 33.09 -9.48
C MET A 439 33.85 33.48 -8.94
N PHE A 440 34.30 34.72 -9.15
CA PHE A 440 35.67 35.10 -8.83
C PHE A 440 35.87 35.53 -7.36
N PRO A 441 37.06 35.30 -6.78
CA PRO A 441 38.13 34.48 -7.35
C PRO A 441 37.77 32.98 -7.33
N LEU A 442 38.16 32.26 -8.38
CA LEU A 442 37.80 30.84 -8.58
C LEU A 442 38.29 29.93 -7.46
N TYR A 443 39.39 30.30 -6.79
CA TYR A 443 40.00 29.52 -5.72
C TYR A 443 39.32 29.69 -4.36
N LEU A 444 38.40 30.65 -4.18
CA LEU A 444 37.66 30.82 -2.92
C LEU A 444 36.27 30.18 -3.01
N PRO A 445 35.84 29.42 -1.99
CA PRO A 445 34.48 28.90 -1.93
C PRO A 445 33.45 30.04 -1.81
N SER A 446 32.24 29.77 -2.29
CA SER A 446 31.10 30.68 -2.18
C SER A 446 30.62 30.74 -0.72
N ILE A 447 30.47 31.95 -0.19
CA ILE A 447 29.96 32.14 1.18
C ILE A 447 28.46 31.82 1.23
N ALA A 448 27.91 31.60 2.43
CA ALA A 448 26.51 31.18 2.59
C ALA A 448 25.51 32.12 1.89
N LYS A 449 25.70 33.43 2.00
CA LYS A 449 24.83 34.43 1.36
C LYS A 449 24.93 34.42 -0.17
N ASP A 450 26.13 34.23 -0.73
CA ASP A 450 26.31 34.07 -2.18
C ASP A 450 25.59 32.82 -2.68
N ARG A 451 25.62 31.73 -1.90
CA ARG A 451 24.91 30.50 -2.24
C ARG A 451 23.40 30.66 -2.19
N MET A 452 22.87 31.36 -1.18
CA MET A 452 21.45 31.71 -1.10
C MET A 452 21.03 32.56 -2.29
N PHE A 453 21.85 33.55 -2.70
CA PHE A 453 21.59 34.35 -3.90
C PHE A 453 21.51 33.48 -5.16
N LEU A 454 22.51 32.61 -5.38
CA LEU A 454 22.53 31.69 -6.51
C LEU A 454 21.33 30.74 -6.51
N ALA A 455 20.93 30.23 -5.34
CA ALA A 455 19.75 29.37 -5.19
C ALA A 455 18.46 30.15 -5.48
N GLY A 456 18.36 31.41 -5.03
CA GLY A 456 17.28 32.32 -5.35
C GLY A 456 17.15 32.56 -6.87
N LEU A 457 18.27 32.85 -7.54
CA LEU A 457 18.30 32.97 -9.00
C LEU A 457 17.76 31.71 -9.69
N LEU A 458 18.10 30.52 -9.20
CA LEU A 458 17.61 29.27 -9.76
C LEU A 458 16.12 29.02 -9.45
N ALA A 459 15.66 29.38 -8.26
CA ALA A 459 14.31 29.11 -7.77
C ALA A 459 13.25 30.06 -8.34
N VAL A 460 13.53 31.35 -8.55
CA VAL A 460 12.53 32.37 -8.94
C VAL A 460 11.60 31.94 -10.09
N PRO A 461 12.07 31.35 -11.20
CA PRO A 461 11.19 30.99 -12.31
C PRO A 461 10.15 29.89 -12.00
N THR A 462 10.45 29.01 -11.03
CA THR A 462 9.63 27.81 -10.73
C THR A 462 9.01 27.86 -9.34
N LEU A 463 9.72 28.38 -8.35
CA LEU A 463 9.33 28.56 -6.96
C LEU A 463 9.51 30.06 -6.59
N PRO A 464 8.63 30.96 -7.09
CA PRO A 464 8.84 32.40 -6.99
C PRO A 464 8.88 32.92 -5.54
N ASP A 465 8.06 32.37 -4.66
CA ASP A 465 8.03 32.77 -3.23
C ASP A 465 9.36 32.42 -2.55
N LEU A 466 9.77 31.15 -2.58
CA LEU A 466 11.07 30.71 -2.07
C LEU A 466 12.24 31.46 -2.73
N GLY A 467 12.18 31.66 -4.05
CA GLY A 467 13.21 32.37 -4.79
C GLY A 467 13.37 33.80 -4.29
N THR A 468 12.26 34.51 -4.11
CA THR A 468 12.25 35.89 -3.61
C THR A 468 12.75 35.95 -2.16
N ASP A 469 12.31 35.03 -1.29
CA ASP A 469 12.78 34.93 0.10
C ASP A 469 14.30 34.72 0.16
N LEU A 470 14.85 33.81 -0.64
CA LEU A 470 16.29 33.56 -0.72
C LEU A 470 17.08 34.77 -1.23
N LEU A 471 16.54 35.53 -2.18
CA LEU A 471 17.16 36.77 -2.67
C LEU A 471 17.19 37.84 -1.59
N ILE A 472 16.08 38.02 -0.86
CA ILE A 472 15.99 38.95 0.28
C ILE A 472 16.99 38.55 1.37
N ASP A 473 17.02 37.27 1.74
CA ASP A 473 17.93 36.76 2.75
C ASP A 473 19.39 36.95 2.35
N ALA A 474 19.73 36.84 1.07
CA ALA A 474 21.11 37.03 0.61
C ALA A 474 21.62 38.49 0.76
N ILE A 475 20.74 39.48 0.62
CA ILE A 475 21.09 40.91 0.69
C ILE A 475 20.78 41.54 2.05
N SER A 476 20.01 40.85 2.88
CA SER A 476 19.65 41.27 4.24
C SER A 476 20.62 40.72 5.28
N ASP A 477 20.69 41.39 6.43
CA ASP A 477 21.58 41.09 7.57
C ASP A 477 23.08 41.09 7.26
N GLN A 478 23.90 41.20 8.32
CA GLN A 478 25.36 41.12 8.19
C GLN A 478 25.86 39.72 8.60
N PRO A 479 26.81 39.12 7.85
CA PRO A 479 27.34 39.60 6.57
C PRO A 479 26.34 39.44 5.42
N ARG A 480 26.36 40.36 4.44
CA ARG A 480 25.61 40.27 3.18
C ARG A 480 26.36 39.43 2.14
N MET A 481 25.69 39.07 1.03
CA MET A 481 26.36 38.53 -0.15
C MET A 481 27.45 39.49 -0.66
N ARG A 482 28.47 38.93 -1.29
CA ARG A 482 29.47 39.71 -2.00
C ARG A 482 28.78 40.45 -3.14
N LYS A 483 29.11 41.72 -3.33
CA LYS A 483 28.54 42.55 -4.41
C LYS A 483 27.00 42.62 -4.34
N ALA A 484 26.48 43.02 -3.18
CA ALA A 484 25.04 43.11 -2.90
C ALA A 484 24.27 44.02 -3.88
N GLU A 485 24.94 44.93 -4.59
CA GLU A 485 24.36 45.70 -5.69
C GLU A 485 23.72 44.82 -6.76
N HIS A 486 24.26 43.62 -7.02
CA HIS A 486 23.65 42.65 -7.94
C HIS A 486 22.34 42.09 -7.39
N GLY A 487 22.31 41.80 -6.09
CA GLY A 487 21.13 41.27 -5.43
C GLY A 487 19.96 42.26 -5.42
N PHE A 488 20.23 43.53 -5.13
CA PHE A 488 19.21 44.58 -5.21
C PHE A 488 18.67 44.76 -6.64
N ALA A 489 19.53 44.73 -7.66
CA ALA A 489 19.10 44.86 -9.06
C ALA A 489 18.18 43.71 -9.49
N VAL A 490 18.58 42.47 -9.18
CA VAL A 490 17.77 41.28 -9.48
C VAL A 490 16.45 41.32 -8.71
N LEU A 491 16.46 41.62 -7.42
CA LEU A 491 15.22 41.70 -6.62
C LEU A 491 14.26 42.76 -7.16
N SER A 492 14.77 43.92 -7.57
CA SER A 492 13.96 44.96 -8.22
C SER A 492 13.31 44.46 -9.52
N ASP A 493 14.05 43.74 -10.36
CA ASP A 493 13.51 43.15 -11.60
C ASP A 493 12.47 42.07 -11.30
N VAL A 494 12.71 41.21 -10.31
CA VAL A 494 11.76 40.19 -9.86
C VAL A 494 10.44 40.82 -9.40
N TYR A 495 10.51 41.83 -8.51
CA TYR A 495 9.30 42.57 -8.09
C TYR A 495 8.57 43.21 -9.26
N ASN A 496 9.31 43.81 -10.19
CA ASN A 496 8.72 44.43 -11.37
C ASN A 496 7.99 43.40 -12.26
N ARG A 497 8.58 42.22 -12.48
CA ARG A 497 7.94 41.10 -13.21
C ARG A 497 6.70 40.56 -12.51
N HIS A 498 6.64 40.66 -11.18
CA HIS A 498 5.48 40.30 -10.36
C HIS A 498 4.51 41.47 -10.12
N LEU A 499 4.66 42.59 -10.84
CA LEU A 499 3.80 43.79 -10.76
C LEU A 499 3.83 44.50 -9.39
N ALA A 500 4.82 44.22 -8.56
CA ALA A 500 5.08 44.91 -7.29
C ALA A 500 5.92 46.18 -7.53
N TYR A 501 5.34 47.15 -8.23
CA TYR A 501 6.08 48.32 -8.74
C TYR A 501 6.63 49.24 -7.63
N SER A 502 5.90 49.40 -6.53
CA SER A 502 6.34 50.20 -5.38
C SER A 502 7.58 49.60 -4.72
N GLU A 503 7.57 48.29 -4.53
CA GLU A 503 8.65 47.51 -3.96
C GLU A 503 9.86 47.53 -4.89
N ALA A 504 9.64 47.35 -6.20
CA ALA A 504 10.69 47.49 -7.20
C ALA A 504 11.34 48.88 -7.16
N GLN A 505 10.56 49.97 -7.14
CA GLN A 505 11.11 51.33 -7.05
C GLN A 505 11.85 51.60 -5.74
N ALA A 506 11.34 51.09 -4.62
CA ALA A 506 12.00 51.22 -3.32
C ALA A 506 13.36 50.50 -3.32
N VAL A 507 13.40 49.26 -3.82
CA VAL A 507 14.65 48.48 -3.95
C VAL A 507 15.62 49.16 -4.92
N TRP A 508 15.13 49.68 -6.05
CA TRP A 508 15.96 50.42 -7.00
C TRP A 508 16.56 51.68 -6.40
N LYS A 509 15.79 52.41 -5.59
CA LYS A 509 16.29 53.58 -4.86
C LYS A 509 17.36 53.21 -3.83
N ILE A 510 17.17 52.12 -3.10
CA ILE A 510 18.20 51.60 -2.16
C ILE A 510 19.49 51.25 -2.91
N LEU A 511 19.38 50.66 -4.11
CA LEU A 511 20.53 50.40 -4.97
C LEU A 511 21.21 51.70 -5.41
N SER A 512 20.46 52.69 -5.88
CA SER A 512 21.03 53.97 -6.34
C SER A 512 21.71 54.75 -5.22
N ASP A 513 21.10 54.77 -4.04
CA ASP A 513 21.59 55.55 -2.90
C ASP A 513 22.84 54.93 -2.28
N ASN A 514 22.93 53.61 -2.21
CA ASN A 514 24.05 52.90 -1.56
C ASN A 514 25.16 52.47 -2.53
N TYR A 515 24.85 52.32 -3.83
CA TYR A 515 25.78 51.83 -4.85
C TYR A 515 25.70 52.66 -6.14
N PRO A 516 26.02 53.97 -6.09
CA PRO A 516 25.86 54.88 -7.23
C PRO A 516 26.72 54.51 -8.45
N ASP A 517 27.81 53.77 -8.25
CA ASP A 517 28.71 53.30 -9.32
C ASP A 517 28.31 51.93 -9.90
N SER A 518 27.18 51.36 -9.46
CA SER A 518 26.71 50.04 -9.90
C SER A 518 26.53 49.99 -11.42
N VAL A 519 26.98 48.90 -12.03
CA VAL A 519 26.81 48.64 -13.47
C VAL A 519 25.33 48.56 -13.87
N TRP A 520 24.45 48.26 -12.90
CA TRP A 520 23.01 48.18 -13.12
C TRP A 520 22.32 49.55 -13.27
N LEU A 521 22.96 50.65 -12.87
CA LEU A 521 22.44 52.02 -13.07
C LEU A 521 22.78 52.60 -14.45
N LYS A 522 23.59 51.89 -15.23
CA LYS A 522 24.00 52.24 -16.60
C LYS A 522 23.23 51.39 -17.60
#